data_AF-A0A537SJ09-F1
#
_entry.id   AF-A0A537SJ09-F1
#
_cell.length_a   1.000
_cell.length_b   1.000
_cell.length_c   1.000
_cell.angle_alpha   90.00
_cell.angle_beta   90.00
_cell.angle_gamma   90.00
#
_symmetry.space_group_name_H-M   'P 1'
#
loop_
_entity.id
_entity.type
_entity.pdbx_description
1 polymer ?
#
loop_
_entity_poly.entity_id
_entity_poly.type
_entity_poly.pdbx_seq_one_letter_code
_entity_poly.pdbx_strand_id
1 'polypeptide(L)'
;MSVTAVGDSVNTASRIEGLTKTYACELVISDAVALRAGIDLGAAPRHEIEIRGRVERLVVRAFASARELPVLQRGTAKRAARVAAE
;
A
#
# COMPACT_ATOMS: atom_id res chain seq x y z
N MET A 1 -21.58 13.66 -14.85
CA MET A 1 -20.11 13.84 -14.92
C MET A 1 -19.51 13.00 -13.79
N SER A 2 -18.58 12.09 -14.09
CA SER A 2 -17.99 11.19 -13.08
C SER A 2 -16.79 11.85 -12.39
N VAL A 3 -16.60 11.60 -11.09
CA VAL A 3 -15.40 12.01 -10.35
C VAL A 3 -14.31 10.98 -10.60
N THR A 4 -13.11 11.46 -10.96
CA THR A 4 -11.94 10.61 -11.22
C THR A 4 -10.74 11.09 -10.41
N ALA A 5 -9.85 10.16 -10.07
CA ALA A 5 -8.57 10.45 -9.44
C ALA A 5 -7.44 10.12 -10.42
N VAL A 6 -6.43 11.01 -10.50
CA VAL A 6 -5.28 10.88 -11.40
C VAL A 6 -4.00 11.17 -10.62
N GLY A 7 -2.95 10.38 -10.84
CA GLY A 7 -1.63 10.58 -10.23
C GLY A 7 -0.83 9.29 -10.05
N ASP A 8 0.39 9.44 -9.54
CA ASP A 8 1.33 8.31 -9.40
C ASP A 8 0.85 7.23 -8.44
N SER A 9 0.09 7.59 -7.40
CA SER A 9 -0.47 6.62 -6.46
C SER A 9 -1.49 5.71 -7.13
N VAL A 10 -2.40 6.24 -7.96
CA VAL A 10 -3.37 5.41 -8.71
C VAL A 10 -2.68 4.58 -9.79
N ASN A 11 -1.68 5.15 -10.48
CA ASN A 11 -0.86 4.41 -11.43
C ASN A 11 -0.09 3.26 -10.75
N THR A 12 0.47 3.50 -9.58
CA THR A 12 1.20 2.49 -8.80
C THR A 12 0.27 1.40 -8.29
N ALA A 13 -0.89 1.77 -7.75
CA ALA A 13 -1.90 0.83 -7.26
C ALA A 13 -2.36 -0.13 -8.37
N SER A 14 -2.67 0.38 -9.56
CA SER A 14 -3.07 -0.45 -10.71
C SER A 14 -1.97 -1.43 -11.12
N ARG A 15 -0.70 -1.06 -10.99
CA ARG A 15 0.42 -1.95 -11.35
C ARG A 15 0.63 -3.06 -10.33
N ILE A 16 0.56 -2.73 -9.03
CA ILE A 16 0.75 -3.75 -7.98
C ILE A 16 -0.48 -4.64 -7.81
N GLU A 17 -1.68 -4.18 -8.20
CA GLU A 17 -2.88 -5.02 -8.26
C GLU A 17 -2.65 -6.25 -9.13
N GLY A 18 -2.00 -6.10 -10.29
CA GLY A 18 -1.69 -7.24 -11.16
C GLY A 18 -0.82 -8.32 -10.52
N LEU A 19 -0.05 -7.98 -9.48
CA LEU A 19 0.80 -8.93 -8.76
C LEU A 19 0.00 -9.91 -7.90
N THR A 20 -1.27 -9.62 -7.60
CA THR A 20 -2.17 -10.56 -6.92
C THR A 20 -2.28 -11.89 -7.67
N LYS A 21 -2.28 -11.83 -9.00
CA LYS A 21 -2.27 -13.02 -9.87
C LYS A 21 -0.93 -13.75 -9.80
N THR A 22 0.17 -13.00 -9.86
CA THR A 22 1.53 -13.57 -9.80
C THR A 22 1.81 -14.28 -8.48
N TYR A 23 1.32 -13.71 -7.38
CA TYR A 23 1.54 -14.25 -6.03
C TYR A 23 0.38 -15.11 -5.52
N ALA A 24 -0.64 -15.36 -6.35
CA ALA A 24 -1.84 -16.12 -6.00
C ALA A 24 -2.45 -15.67 -4.65
N CYS A 25 -2.71 -14.37 -4.51
CA CYS A 25 -3.10 -13.75 -3.25
C CYS A 25 -4.25 -12.74 -3.43
N GLU A 26 -4.98 -12.43 -2.36
CA GLU A 26 -6.12 -11.50 -2.39
C GLU A 26 -5.70 -10.03 -2.37
N LEU A 27 -4.56 -9.70 -1.76
CA LEU A 27 -4.17 -8.32 -1.50
C LEU A 27 -2.65 -8.11 -1.63
N VAL A 28 -2.29 -7.00 -2.28
CA VAL A 28 -0.93 -6.45 -2.29
C VAL A 28 -0.99 -4.98 -1.89
N ILE A 29 -0.19 -4.58 -0.92
CA ILE A 29 -0.01 -3.16 -0.55
C ILE A 29 1.48 -2.80 -0.55
N SER A 30 1.79 -1.52 -0.74
CA SER A 30 3.17 -1.05 -0.56
C SER A 30 3.50 -0.81 0.91
N ASP A 31 4.77 -0.92 1.29
CA ASP A 31 5.23 -0.53 2.64
C ASP A 31 4.88 0.93 2.95
N ALA A 32 4.86 1.79 1.93
CA ALA A 32 4.46 3.19 2.04
C ALA A 32 3.00 3.37 2.53
N VAL A 33 2.10 2.44 2.21
CA VAL A 33 0.72 2.41 2.73
C VAL A 33 0.71 1.96 4.18
N ALA A 34 1.44 0.89 4.50
CA ALA A 34 1.54 0.36 5.86
C ALA A 34 2.04 1.42 6.86
N LEU A 35 3.12 2.12 6.48
CA LEU A 35 3.72 3.20 7.26
C LEU A 35 2.72 4.33 7.53
N ARG A 36 1.99 4.78 6.49
CA ARG A 36 1.00 5.86 6.62
C ARG A 36 -0.22 5.45 7.42
N ALA A 37 -0.60 4.18 7.36
CA ALA A 37 -1.69 3.62 8.14
C ALA A 37 -1.29 3.35 9.60
N GLY A 38 0.00 3.42 9.93
CA GLY A 38 0.51 3.10 11.27
C GLY A 38 0.30 1.63 11.64
N ILE A 39 0.33 0.73 10.65
CA ILE A 39 0.14 -0.71 10.85
C ILE A 39 1.47 -1.44 10.76
N ASP A 40 1.69 -2.33 11.73
CA ASP A 40 2.74 -3.33 11.63
C ASP A 40 2.20 -4.54 10.86
N LEU A 41 2.91 -4.92 9.81
CA LEU A 41 2.57 -6.06 8.95
C LEU A 41 3.33 -7.33 9.34
N GLY A 42 4.14 -7.26 10.41
CA GLY A 42 4.90 -8.39 10.95
C GLY A 42 5.69 -9.10 9.86
N ALA A 43 5.51 -10.42 9.77
CA ALA A 43 6.21 -11.30 8.84
C ALA A 43 5.53 -11.50 7.48
N ALA A 44 4.55 -10.66 7.10
CA ALA A 44 3.91 -10.79 5.78
C ALA A 44 4.95 -10.84 4.64
N PRO A 45 4.79 -11.68 3.61
CA PRO A 45 5.74 -11.80 2.51
C PRO A 45 6.16 -10.45 1.92
N ARG A 46 7.46 -10.17 1.91
CA ARG A 46 8.05 -8.93 1.41
C ARG A 46 8.65 -9.17 0.04
N HIS A 47 8.26 -8.35 -0.93
CA HIS A 47 8.78 -8.39 -2.30
C HIS A 47 9.30 -7.02 -2.70
N GLU A 48 10.51 -6.99 -3.26
CA GLU A 48 11.02 -5.81 -3.96
C GLU A 48 10.71 -5.94 -5.45
N ILE A 49 10.03 -4.95 -5.99
CA ILE A 49 9.60 -4.94 -7.38
C ILE A 49 10.09 -3.68 -8.08
N GLU A 50 10.30 -3.82 -9.38
CA GLU A 50 10.57 -2.69 -10.27
C GLU A 50 9.25 -2.24 -10.91
N ILE A 51 8.99 -0.94 -10.86
CA ILE A 51 7.84 -0.35 -11.51
C ILE A 51 8.31 0.49 -12.68
N ARG A 52 7.83 0.16 -13.88
CA ARG A 52 8.10 0.93 -15.09
C ARG A 52 7.72 2.40 -14.87
N GLY A 53 8.69 3.29 -15.05
CA GLY A 53 8.53 4.74 -14.86
C GLY A 53 8.91 5.24 -13.46
N ARG A 54 9.37 4.38 -12.56
CA ARG A 54 10.04 4.76 -11.30
C ARG A 54 11.51 4.36 -11.33
N VAL A 55 12.37 5.20 -10.77
CA VAL A 55 13.80 4.93 -10.61
C VAL A 55 14.05 4.04 -9.40
N GLU A 56 13.27 4.23 -8.32
CA GLU A 56 13.41 3.48 -7.09
C GLU A 56 12.55 2.20 -7.10
N ARG A 57 13.10 1.13 -6.52
CA ARG A 57 12.37 -0.12 -6.28
C ARG A 57 11.26 0.12 -5.25
N LEU A 58 10.10 -0.49 -5.50
CA LEU A 58 8.98 -0.45 -4.58
C LEU A 58 8.99 -1.73 -3.74
N VAL A 59 8.83 -1.59 -2.42
CA VAL A 59 8.58 -2.73 -1.54
C VAL A 59 7.08 -2.93 -1.40
N VAL A 60 6.63 -4.17 -1.63
CA VAL A 60 5.24 -4.58 -1.46
C VAL A 60 5.11 -5.77 -0.53
N ARG A 61 3.93 -5.88 0.09
CA ARG A 61 3.53 -6.94 1.01
C ARG A 61 2.32 -7.66 0.43
N ALA A 62 2.43 -8.97 0.27
CA ALA A 62 1.38 -9.81 -0.30
C ALA A 62 0.67 -10.62 0.81
N PHE A 63 -0.65 -10.72 0.72
CA PHE A 63 -1.48 -11.40 1.70
C PHE A 63 -2.40 -12.39 0.98
N ALA A 64 -2.33 -13.65 1.37
CA ALA A 64 -3.17 -14.69 0.78
C ALA A 64 -4.65 -14.36 1.00
N SER A 65 -4.99 -13.87 2.20
CA SER A 65 -6.28 -13.30 2.53
C SER A 65 -6.16 -11.86 3.03
N ALA A 66 -7.06 -10.97 2.56
CA ALA A 66 -7.13 -9.60 3.05
C ALA A 66 -7.49 -9.51 4.55
N ARG A 67 -8.03 -10.59 5.15
CA ARG A 67 -8.34 -10.68 6.58
C ARG A 67 -7.10 -10.75 7.47
N GLU A 68 -5.93 -11.03 6.89
CA GLU A 68 -4.64 -11.04 7.59
C GLU A 68 -4.16 -9.63 7.95
N LEU A 69 -4.76 -8.58 7.38
CA LEU A 69 -4.47 -7.22 7.78
C LEU A 69 -4.90 -6.96 9.22
N PRO A 70 -4.07 -6.27 10.02
CA PRO A 70 -4.45 -5.86 11.36
C PRO A 70 -5.64 -4.90 11.31
N VAL A 71 -6.51 -5.00 12.31
CA VAL A 71 -7.65 -4.09 12.45
C VAL A 71 -7.12 -2.67 12.71
N LEU A 72 -7.40 -1.77 11.79
CA LEU A 72 -7.17 -0.34 12.00
C LEU A 72 -8.06 0.14 13.15
N GLN A 73 -7.46 0.54 14.27
CA GLN A 73 -8.22 1.22 15.31
C GLN A 73 -8.68 2.58 14.76
N ARG A 74 -9.98 2.71 14.50
CA ARG A 74 -10.59 3.99 14.13
C ARG A 74 -10.57 4.91 15.35
N GLY A 75 -9.49 5.64 15.52
CA GLY A 75 -9.38 6.65 16.56
C GLY A 75 -7.97 6.80 17.12
N THR A 76 -7.16 7.63 16.46
CA THR A 76 -6.02 8.42 17.02
C THR A 76 -5.18 9.08 15.90
N ALA A 77 -5.39 8.73 14.63
CA ALA A 77 -4.74 9.41 13.50
C ALA A 77 -5.18 10.88 13.28
N LYS A 78 -6.01 11.45 14.16
CA LYS A 78 -6.17 12.92 14.28
C LYS A 78 -4.95 13.49 15.02
N ARG A 79 -3.80 13.66 14.33
CA ARG A 79 -2.80 14.74 14.59
C ARG A 79 -1.51 14.66 13.76
N ALA A 80 -1.15 13.53 13.16
CA ALA A 80 0.13 13.42 12.45
C ALA A 80 0.24 14.29 11.18
N ALA A 81 -0.90 14.69 10.59
CA ALA A 81 -0.91 15.57 9.42
C ALA A 81 -0.68 17.06 9.71
N ARG A 82 -0.50 17.49 10.98
CA ARG A 82 -0.24 18.91 11.30
C ARG A 82 1.24 19.29 11.37
N VAL A 83 2.17 18.33 11.42
CA VAL A 83 3.61 18.63 11.66
C VAL A 83 4.47 18.64 10.38
N ALA A 84 3.94 18.19 9.24
CA ALA A 84 4.66 18.25 7.95
C ALA A 84 4.32 19.50 7.10
N ALA A 85 3.65 20.48 7.70
CA ALA A 85 3.26 21.75 7.07
C ALA A 85 3.78 22.97 7.86
N GLU A 86 4.92 22.80 8.54
CA GLU A 86 5.72 23.89 9.11
C GLU A 86 7.17 23.76 8.62
#